data_AF-A0A502XY30-F1
#
_entry.id   AF-A0A502XY30-F1
#
_cell.length_a   1.000
_cell.length_b   1.000
_cell.length_c   1.000
_cell.angle_alpha   90.00
_cell.angle_beta   90.00
_cell.angle_gamma   90.00
#
_symmetry.space_group_name_H-M   'P 1'
#
loop_
_entity.id
_entity.type
_entity.pdbx_description
1 polymer ?
#
loop_
_entity_poly.entity_id
_entity_poly.type
_entity_poly.pdbx_seq_one_letter_code
_entity_poly.pdbx_strand_id
1 'polypeptide(L)'
;MRPGAAMLLFALLTLAACQREERDTRPQNSLGSGEQPTPVTTLEPGGQGASASDNKAASFEANAFHLSEGKRLFSWFNCSGCHANGGGGMGPALMDQKWLYGSSIESIHATIRDGRPKGMPSFRDKIPDDQIWELAAFVRSLSGNAPSSAAPQRNDDMMPHPSENRLPDAATLGKSP
;
A
#
# COMPACT_ATOMS: atom_id res chain seq x y z
N MET A 1 -6.47 36.83 -48.11
CA MET A 1 -6.32 35.71 -47.15
C MET A 1 -7.70 35.08 -46.99
N ARG A 2 -7.91 33.85 -47.47
CA ARG A 2 -9.26 33.24 -47.58
C ARG A 2 -9.64 32.61 -46.22
N PRO A 3 -10.76 32.98 -45.59
CA PRO A 3 -11.12 32.53 -44.24
C PRO A 3 -11.36 31.02 -44.12
N GLY A 4 -11.55 30.31 -45.24
CA GLY A 4 -11.77 28.85 -45.25
C GLY A 4 -10.54 28.02 -44.90
N ALA A 5 -9.31 28.53 -45.08
CA ALA A 5 -8.10 27.73 -44.81
C ALA A 5 -7.87 27.51 -43.31
N ALA A 6 -8.18 28.51 -42.48
CA ALA A 6 -8.04 28.42 -41.03
C ALA A 6 -9.06 27.47 -40.40
N MET A 7 -10.28 27.40 -40.94
CA MET A 7 -11.35 26.53 -40.44
C MET A 7 -11.09 25.05 -40.78
N LEU A 8 -10.51 24.77 -41.95
CA LEU A 8 -10.07 23.43 -42.36
C LEU A 8 -8.89 22.92 -41.51
N LEU A 9 -7.93 23.79 -41.19
CA LEU A 9 -6.81 23.45 -40.30
C LEU A 9 -7.28 23.14 -38.87
N PHE A 10 -8.24 23.91 -38.35
CA PHE A 10 -8.79 23.66 -37.02
C PHE A 10 -9.59 22.34 -36.95
N ALA A 11 -10.37 22.03 -37.99
CA ALA A 11 -11.12 20.77 -38.07
C ALA A 11 -10.22 19.55 -38.22
N LEU A 12 -9.09 19.67 -38.94
CA LEU A 12 -8.10 18.60 -39.05
C LEU A 12 -7.37 18.34 -37.72
N LEU A 13 -7.08 19.39 -36.93
CA LEU A 13 -6.44 19.24 -35.61
C LEU A 13 -7.35 18.52 -34.60
N THR A 14 -8.66 18.78 -34.60
CA THR A 14 -9.58 18.13 -33.66
C THR A 14 -9.82 16.66 -33.98
N LEU A 15 -9.76 16.25 -35.25
CA LEU A 15 -9.83 14.83 -35.63
C LEU A 15 -8.54 14.06 -35.27
N ALA A 16 -7.37 14.70 -35.32
CA ALA A 16 -6.10 14.06 -34.96
C ALA A 16 -5.92 13.83 -33.44
N ALA A 17 -6.60 14.64 -32.61
CA ALA A 17 -6.60 14.49 -31.15
C ALA A 17 -7.47 13.31 -30.64
N CYS A 18 -8.19 12.62 -31.54
CA CYS A 18 -8.96 11.41 -31.24
C CYS A 18 -8.15 10.11 -31.48
N GLN A 19 -6.81 10.15 -31.41
CA GLN A 19 -6.05 8.91 -31.29
C GLN A 19 -6.34 8.29 -29.92
N ARG A 20 -7.30 7.37 -29.96
CA ARG A 20 -7.68 6.45 -28.90
C ARG A 20 -6.40 5.75 -28.41
N GLU A 21 -6.01 6.09 -27.20
CA GLU A 21 -4.95 5.43 -26.45
C GLU A 21 -5.37 3.97 -26.24
N GLU A 22 -4.85 3.06 -27.06
CA GLU A 22 -4.98 1.63 -26.81
C GLU A 22 -4.14 1.30 -25.58
N ARG A 23 -4.81 1.14 -24.43
CA ARG A 23 -4.18 0.51 -23.28
C ARG A 23 -3.90 -0.93 -23.68
N ASP A 24 -2.63 -1.23 -23.94
CA ASP A 24 -2.11 -2.59 -23.95
C ASP A 24 -2.33 -3.18 -22.55
N THR A 25 -3.48 -3.80 -22.32
CA THR A 25 -3.62 -4.71 -21.19
C THR A 25 -2.67 -5.86 -21.47
N ARG A 26 -1.52 -5.85 -20.79
CA ARG A 26 -0.60 -7.00 -20.72
C ARG A 26 -1.44 -8.27 -20.71
N PRO A 27 -1.27 -9.19 -21.67
CA PRO A 27 -2.02 -10.43 -21.68
C PRO A 27 -1.86 -11.06 -20.31
N GLN A 28 -2.99 -11.26 -19.62
CA GLN A 28 -2.99 -12.11 -18.46
C GLN A 28 -2.46 -13.44 -18.96
N ASN A 29 -1.24 -13.77 -18.52
CA ASN A 29 -0.64 -15.06 -18.75
C ASN A 29 -1.71 -16.07 -18.39
N SER A 30 -2.16 -16.83 -19.38
CA SER A 30 -3.15 -17.88 -19.23
C SER A 30 -2.77 -18.70 -18.01
N LEU A 31 -3.59 -18.60 -16.96
CA LEU A 31 -3.60 -19.55 -15.86
C LEU A 31 -4.02 -20.88 -16.47
N GLY A 32 -3.05 -21.57 -17.06
CA GLY A 32 -3.13 -23.00 -17.23
C GLY A 32 -3.44 -23.57 -15.85
N SER A 33 -4.49 -24.39 -15.80
CA SER A 33 -4.76 -25.31 -14.71
C SER A 33 -3.55 -26.22 -14.51
N GLY A 34 -2.54 -25.71 -13.81
CA GLY A 34 -1.49 -26.49 -13.18
C GLY A 34 -1.93 -26.76 -11.76
N GLU A 35 -2.46 -27.95 -11.55
CA GLU A 35 -2.63 -28.64 -10.27
C GLU A 35 -1.66 -28.07 -9.21
N GLN A 36 -2.18 -27.30 -8.25
CA GLN A 36 -1.39 -26.89 -7.09
C GLN A 36 -1.09 -28.17 -6.29
N PRO A 37 0.17 -28.60 -6.16
CA PRO A 37 0.46 -29.75 -5.31
C PRO A 37 0.07 -29.37 -3.88
N THR A 38 -0.83 -30.16 -3.30
CA THR A 38 -1.20 -30.05 -1.89
C THR A 38 0.09 -30.09 -1.06
N PRO A 39 0.34 -29.10 -0.18
CA PRO A 39 1.51 -29.15 0.67
C PRO A 39 1.30 -30.28 1.67
N VAL A 40 1.94 -31.42 1.40
CA VAL A 40 2.13 -32.46 2.41
C VAL A 40 3.08 -31.89 3.46
N THR A 41 2.60 -31.76 4.70
CA THR A 41 3.42 -31.35 5.84
C THR A 41 4.49 -32.41 6.07
N THR A 42 5.71 -32.14 5.60
CA THR A 42 6.91 -32.88 6.03
C THR A 42 7.25 -32.45 7.45
N LEU A 43 7.22 -33.39 8.38
CA LEU A 43 7.69 -33.20 9.76
C LEU A 43 9.22 -33.09 9.77
N GLU A 44 9.75 -31.88 9.64
CA GLU A 44 11.17 -31.58 9.79
C GLU A 44 11.49 -31.26 11.27
N PRO A 45 12.47 -31.92 11.92
CA PRO A 45 12.81 -31.63 13.29
C PRO A 45 13.72 -30.38 13.37
N GLY A 46 13.16 -29.27 13.85
CA GLY A 46 13.94 -28.15 14.41
C GLY A 46 14.59 -27.21 13.38
N GLY A 47 13.78 -26.40 12.70
CA GLY A 47 14.22 -25.24 11.95
C GLY A 47 13.12 -24.17 11.99
N GLN A 48 13.49 -22.92 12.23
CA GLN A 48 12.57 -21.78 12.35
C GLN A 48 11.65 -21.75 11.12
N GLY A 49 10.35 -21.91 11.34
CA GLY A 49 9.36 -22.03 10.27
C GLY A 49 9.10 -20.70 9.58
N ALA A 50 10.02 -20.28 8.73
CA ALA A 50 9.79 -19.32 7.67
C ALA A 50 9.19 -20.07 6.49
N SER A 51 7.86 -20.24 6.42
CA SER A 51 7.26 -20.86 5.24
C SER A 51 5.76 -20.61 5.15
N ALA A 52 5.31 -20.13 3.99
CA ALA A 52 3.96 -19.68 3.62
C ALA A 52 3.49 -18.32 4.17
N SER A 53 3.58 -18.06 5.49
CA SER A 53 3.17 -16.74 6.05
C SER A 53 4.08 -15.60 5.58
N ASP A 54 5.39 -15.85 5.55
CA ASP A 54 6.41 -14.85 5.24
C ASP A 54 6.28 -14.29 3.82
N ASN A 55 5.81 -15.12 2.88
CA ASN A 55 5.55 -14.70 1.50
C ASN A 55 4.31 -13.80 1.40
N LYS A 56 3.25 -14.10 2.17
CA LYS A 56 2.04 -13.28 2.22
C LYS A 56 2.38 -11.94 2.87
N ALA A 57 2.95 -11.96 4.06
CA ALA A 57 3.45 -10.77 4.76
C ALA A 57 4.27 -9.84 3.84
N ALA A 58 5.29 -10.39 3.19
CA ALA A 58 6.14 -9.63 2.27
C ALA A 58 5.38 -9.05 1.07
N SER A 59 4.40 -9.78 0.50
CA SER A 59 3.64 -9.29 -0.65
C SER A 59 2.77 -8.07 -0.33
N PHE A 60 2.23 -8.00 0.90
CA PHE A 60 1.43 -6.86 1.35
C PHE A 60 2.30 -5.67 1.75
N GLU A 61 3.47 -5.89 2.36
CA GLU A 61 4.39 -4.82 2.76
C GLU A 61 5.14 -4.20 1.58
N ALA A 62 5.47 -4.98 0.54
CA ALA A 62 6.25 -4.50 -0.60
C ALA A 62 5.41 -3.82 -1.69
N ASN A 63 4.08 -3.80 -1.56
CA ASN A 63 3.18 -3.30 -2.59
C ASN A 63 2.47 -2.01 -2.16
N ALA A 64 2.72 -0.93 -2.89
CA ALA A 64 2.11 0.38 -2.66
C ALA A 64 0.57 0.35 -2.69
N PHE A 65 -0.04 -0.54 -3.49
CA PHE A 65 -1.49 -0.72 -3.52
C PHE A 65 -2.03 -1.14 -2.15
N HIS A 66 -1.47 -2.21 -1.56
CA HIS A 66 -1.92 -2.72 -0.26
C HIS A 66 -1.71 -1.72 0.87
N LEU A 67 -0.65 -0.92 0.81
CA LEU A 67 -0.42 0.15 1.79
C LEU A 67 -1.40 1.32 1.62
N SER A 68 -1.77 1.65 0.38
CA SER A 68 -2.79 2.67 0.11
C SER A 68 -4.18 2.24 0.58
N GLU A 69 -4.54 0.97 0.36
CA GLU A 69 -5.78 0.39 0.87
C GLU A 69 -5.76 0.28 2.39
N GLY A 70 -4.65 -0.15 2.98
CA GLY A 70 -4.47 -0.17 4.43
C GLY A 70 -4.66 1.21 5.07
N LYS A 71 -4.14 2.28 4.45
CA LYS A 71 -4.39 3.67 4.88
C LYS A 71 -5.88 4.03 4.81
N ARG A 72 -6.56 3.71 3.71
CA ARG A 72 -8.00 3.95 3.54
C ARG A 72 -8.80 3.23 4.62
N LEU A 73 -8.47 1.97 4.88
CA LEU A 73 -9.12 1.12 5.87
C LEU A 73 -8.88 1.62 7.30
N PHE A 74 -7.68 2.13 7.59
CA PHE A 74 -7.33 2.68 8.89
C PHE A 74 -8.26 3.84 9.28
N SER A 75 -8.58 4.71 8.31
CA SER A 75 -9.59 5.75 8.49
C SER A 75 -11.01 5.19 8.53
N TRP A 76 -11.35 4.27 7.62
CA TRP A 76 -12.70 3.71 7.49
C TRP A 76 -13.18 3.00 8.76
N PHE A 77 -12.32 2.19 9.37
CA PHE A 77 -12.61 1.46 10.60
C PHE A 77 -12.31 2.26 11.87
N ASN A 78 -12.10 3.58 11.73
CA ASN A 78 -11.86 4.51 12.83
C ASN A 78 -10.68 4.09 13.74
N CYS A 79 -9.65 3.46 13.18
CA CYS A 79 -8.43 3.13 13.92
C CYS A 79 -7.76 4.42 14.44
N SER A 80 -7.88 5.50 13.67
CA SER A 80 -7.41 6.84 14.05
C SER A 80 -8.13 7.43 15.25
N GLY A 81 -9.35 7.00 15.56
CA GLY A 81 -10.08 7.50 16.74
C GLY A 81 -9.35 7.17 18.05
N CYS A 82 -8.66 6.02 18.11
CA CYS A 82 -7.92 5.60 19.29
C CYS A 82 -6.42 5.85 19.18
N HIS A 83 -5.84 5.64 17.99
CA HIS A 83 -4.39 5.70 17.75
C HIS A 83 -3.92 7.00 17.07
N ALA A 84 -4.83 7.97 16.89
CA ALA A 84 -4.63 9.14 16.04
C ALA A 84 -4.08 8.71 14.67
N ASN A 85 -3.29 9.54 14.00
CA ASN A 85 -2.61 9.16 12.75
C ASN A 85 -1.36 8.30 13.01
N GLY A 86 -1.41 7.39 14.00
CA GLY A 86 -0.30 6.56 14.46
C GLY A 86 0.51 7.15 15.63
N GLY A 87 0.20 8.37 16.05
CA GLY A 87 0.89 9.08 17.14
C GLY A 87 0.41 8.71 18.55
N GLY A 88 -0.53 7.77 18.64
CA GLY A 88 -1.13 7.33 19.89
C GLY A 88 -2.33 8.18 20.31
N GLY A 89 -2.76 8.01 21.56
CA GLY A 89 -3.93 8.69 22.11
C GLY A 89 -4.53 7.83 23.21
N MET A 90 -5.75 7.34 22.97
CA MET A 90 -6.35 6.31 23.83
C MET A 90 -5.63 4.96 23.69
N GLY A 91 -5.19 4.64 22.47
CA GLY A 91 -4.31 3.52 22.18
C GLY A 91 -2.83 3.93 22.16
N PRO A 92 -1.91 2.96 22.22
CA PRO A 92 -0.47 3.21 22.11
C PRO A 92 -0.12 3.86 20.77
N ALA A 93 1.02 4.56 20.74
CA ALA A 93 1.62 5.01 19.48
C ALA A 93 1.99 3.80 18.60
N LEU A 94 1.76 3.94 17.30
CA LEU A 94 2.05 2.93 16.28
C LEU A 94 3.24 3.33 15.40
N MET A 95 3.67 4.58 15.49
CA MET A 95 4.84 5.12 14.78
C MET A 95 6.16 4.95 15.55
N ASP A 96 6.11 4.54 16.81
CA ASP A 96 7.31 4.37 17.63
C ASP A 96 7.92 2.96 17.48
N GLN A 97 9.08 2.76 18.11
CA GLN A 97 9.75 1.45 18.11
C GLN A 97 9.29 0.56 19.27
N LYS A 98 8.31 0.97 20.08
CA LYS A 98 7.91 0.29 21.32
C LYS A 98 6.65 -0.55 21.09
N TRP A 99 6.85 -1.79 20.69
CA TRP A 99 5.76 -2.72 20.42
C TRP A 99 5.43 -3.61 21.62
N LEU A 100 4.18 -3.58 22.08
CA LEU A 100 3.71 -4.38 23.23
C LEU A 100 3.47 -5.85 22.88
N TYR A 101 3.09 -6.14 21.63
CA TYR A 101 2.64 -7.46 21.18
C TYR A 101 3.44 -8.00 19.99
N GLY A 102 4.64 -7.45 19.77
CA GLY A 102 5.47 -7.74 18.60
C GLY A 102 5.32 -6.69 17.51
N SER A 103 6.38 -6.56 16.70
CA SER A 103 6.49 -5.59 15.59
C SER A 103 6.44 -6.25 14.21
N SER A 104 6.31 -7.58 14.14
CA SER A 104 6.17 -8.27 12.86
C SER A 104 4.76 -8.05 12.30
N ILE A 105 4.60 -8.06 10.98
CA ILE A 105 3.27 -7.88 10.38
C ILE A 105 2.28 -8.98 10.80
N GLU A 106 2.73 -10.21 11.02
CA GLU A 106 1.91 -11.30 11.54
C GLU A 106 1.40 -10.99 12.95
N SER A 107 2.26 -10.42 13.79
CA SER A 107 1.89 -10.02 15.15
C SER A 107 0.89 -8.86 15.16
N ILE A 108 1.03 -7.92 14.22
CA ILE A 108 0.10 -6.80 14.03
C ILE A 108 -1.23 -7.31 13.48
N HIS A 109 -1.20 -8.20 12.47
CA HIS A 109 -2.38 -8.86 11.92
C HIS A 109 -3.17 -9.59 13.01
N ALA A 110 -2.50 -10.43 13.81
CA ALA A 110 -3.13 -11.12 14.93
C ALA A 110 -3.69 -10.16 15.99
N THR A 111 -3.04 -9.01 16.19
CA THR A 111 -3.53 -7.95 17.09
C THR A 111 -4.82 -7.32 16.57
N ILE A 112 -4.91 -7.02 15.28
CA ILE A 112 -6.11 -6.44 14.67
C ILE A 112 -7.22 -7.50 14.59
N ARG A 113 -6.90 -8.71 14.13
CA ARG A 113 -7.87 -9.80 14.00
C ARG A 113 -8.49 -10.15 15.34
N ASP A 114 -7.67 -10.47 16.34
CA ASP A 114 -8.15 -11.04 17.60
C ASP A 114 -8.41 -9.98 18.68
N GLY A 115 -8.00 -8.74 18.45
CA GLY A 115 -8.07 -7.65 19.44
C GLY A 115 -7.06 -7.84 20.57
N ARG A 116 -7.07 -6.91 21.53
CA ARG A 116 -6.23 -6.96 22.74
C ARG A 116 -6.99 -6.50 23.98
N PRO A 117 -6.66 -7.04 25.17
CA PRO A 117 -7.26 -6.59 26.40
C PRO A 117 -7.01 -5.10 26.62
N LYS A 118 -7.86 -4.45 27.43
CA LYS A 118 -7.83 -3.01 27.72
C LYS A 118 -8.28 -2.09 26.57
N GLY A 119 -9.24 -2.56 25.76
CA GLY A 119 -10.06 -1.68 24.92
C GLY A 119 -9.78 -1.72 23.41
N MET A 120 -8.87 -2.57 22.92
CA MET A 120 -8.72 -2.78 21.47
C MET A 120 -9.68 -3.89 21.00
N PRO A 121 -10.71 -3.58 20.20
CA PRO A 121 -11.70 -4.56 19.77
C PRO A 121 -11.11 -5.58 18.78
N SER A 122 -11.75 -6.75 18.68
CA SER A 122 -11.48 -7.74 17.64
C SER A 122 -12.21 -7.41 16.35
N PHE A 123 -11.53 -7.63 15.22
CA PHE A 123 -12.06 -7.42 13.87
C PHE A 123 -12.23 -8.70 13.04
N ARG A 124 -11.96 -9.88 13.60
CA ARG A 124 -11.95 -11.19 12.90
C ARG A 124 -13.19 -11.45 12.03
N ASP A 125 -14.36 -11.07 12.50
CA ASP A 125 -15.64 -11.30 11.82
C ASP A 125 -16.27 -10.00 11.25
N LYS A 126 -15.48 -8.92 11.20
CA LYS A 126 -15.91 -7.59 10.73
C LYS A 126 -15.16 -7.15 9.48
N ILE A 127 -13.92 -7.59 9.34
CA ILE A 127 -13.03 -7.20 8.24
C ILE A 127 -12.55 -8.50 7.56
N PRO A 128 -12.63 -8.62 6.22
CA PRO A 128 -12.02 -9.71 5.49
C PRO A 128 -10.52 -9.85 5.80
N ASP A 129 -10.00 -11.08 5.88
CA ASP A 129 -8.61 -11.33 6.31
C ASP A 129 -7.57 -10.54 5.50
N ASP A 130 -7.73 -10.46 4.18
CA ASP A 130 -6.80 -9.72 3.31
C ASP A 130 -6.78 -8.22 3.62
N GLN A 131 -7.92 -7.63 3.99
CA GLN A 131 -7.98 -6.24 4.42
C GLN A 131 -7.34 -6.03 5.81
N ILE A 132 -7.31 -7.07 6.65
CA ILE A 132 -6.54 -7.03 7.91
C ILE A 132 -5.04 -7.07 7.59
N TRP A 133 -4.59 -7.81 6.57
CA TRP A 133 -3.20 -7.78 6.11
C TRP A 133 -2.80 -6.41 5.54
N GLU A 134 -3.68 -5.76 4.78
CA GLU A 134 -3.47 -4.38 4.30
C GLU A 134 -3.33 -3.39 5.45
N LEU A 135 -4.22 -3.48 6.45
CA LEU A 135 -4.12 -2.69 7.68
C LEU A 135 -2.81 -2.95 8.42
N ALA A 136 -2.40 -4.21 8.57
CA ALA A 136 -1.18 -4.57 9.27
C ALA A 136 0.07 -4.04 8.56
N ALA A 137 0.13 -4.16 7.23
CA ALA A 137 1.19 -3.60 6.42
C ALA A 137 1.26 -2.07 6.57
N PHE A 138 0.12 -1.37 6.50
CA PHE A 138 0.08 0.07 6.67
C PHE A 138 0.52 0.49 8.07
N VAL A 139 0.02 -0.15 9.13
CA VAL A 139 0.40 0.14 10.52
C VAL A 139 1.90 -0.05 10.72
N ARG A 140 2.49 -1.12 10.17
CA ARG A 140 3.94 -1.34 10.23
C ARG A 140 4.71 -0.23 9.52
N SER A 141 4.20 0.25 8.38
CA SER A 141 4.82 1.35 7.63
C SER A 141 4.86 2.68 8.39
N LEU A 142 3.93 2.93 9.33
CA LEU A 142 3.92 4.14 10.16
C LEU A 142 5.15 4.25 11.07
N SER A 143 5.70 3.12 11.49
CA SER A 143 6.90 3.05 12.34
C SER A 143 8.22 3.07 11.56
N GLY A 144 8.17 3.23 10.24
CA GLY A 144 9.36 3.09 9.37
C GLY A 144 9.87 1.66 9.26
N ASN A 145 9.12 0.67 9.76
CA ASN A 145 9.47 -0.76 9.71
C ASN A 145 8.93 -1.49 8.46
N ALA A 146 8.38 -0.74 7.49
CA ALA A 146 8.06 -1.26 6.16
C ALA A 146 9.20 -0.98 5.17
N PRO A 147 9.36 -1.79 4.11
CA PRO A 147 10.40 -1.54 3.10
C PRO A 147 10.23 -0.17 2.45
N SER A 148 11.34 0.57 2.32
CA SER A 148 11.37 1.94 1.79
C SER A 148 10.79 2.07 0.37
N SER A 149 10.76 0.99 -0.39
CA SER A 149 10.17 0.93 -1.74
C SER A 149 8.64 1.07 -1.74
N ALA A 150 8.00 0.97 -0.57
CA ALA A 150 6.56 0.87 -0.46
C ALA A 150 5.94 1.96 0.44
N ALA A 151 6.74 2.79 1.11
CA ALA A 151 6.26 3.79 2.08
C ALA A 151 4.97 4.49 1.57
N PRO A 152 3.86 4.45 2.34
CA PRO A 152 2.61 5.05 1.90
C PRO A 152 2.87 6.52 1.60
N GLN A 153 2.19 7.06 0.58
CA GLN A 153 2.19 8.50 0.33
C GLN A 153 1.87 9.20 1.65
N ARG A 154 2.92 9.79 2.27
CA ARG A 154 2.76 10.75 3.35
C ARG A 154 1.74 11.75 2.82
N ASN A 155 0.73 12.04 3.63
CA ASN A 155 -0.16 13.16 3.35
C ASN A 155 0.67 14.44 3.43
N ASP A 156 1.24 14.84 2.30
CA ASP A 156 1.97 16.09 2.13
C ASP A 156 1.05 17.31 2.09
N ASP A 157 -0.24 17.12 2.39
CA ASP A 157 -1.27 18.17 2.48
C ASP A 157 -0.96 19.24 3.53
N MET A 158 0.07 19.05 4.38
CA MET A 158 0.53 20.04 5.36
C MET A 158 1.91 20.65 5.02
N MET A 159 2.48 20.36 3.85
CA MET A 159 3.74 20.97 3.39
C MET A 159 3.49 21.89 2.18
N PRO A 160 4.04 23.12 2.16
CA PRO A 160 3.99 23.98 0.98
C PRO A 160 4.85 23.47 -0.19
N HIS A 161 5.57 22.36 0.01
CA HIS A 161 6.43 21.73 -1.00
C HIS A 161 5.94 20.33 -1.37
N PRO A 162 6.05 19.94 -2.65
CA PRO A 162 5.72 18.60 -3.12
C PRO A 162 6.49 17.50 -2.38
N SER A 163 5.94 16.29 -2.39
CA SER A 163 6.60 15.10 -1.86
C SER A 163 8.03 14.97 -2.39
N GLU A 164 8.97 14.55 -1.54
CA GLU A 164 10.38 14.36 -1.93
C GLU A 164 10.54 13.37 -3.10
N ASN A 165 9.61 12.42 -3.21
CA ASN A 165 9.50 11.46 -4.32
C ASN A 165 8.97 12.07 -5.64
N ARG A 166 8.52 13.33 -5.63
CA ARG A 166 8.06 14.11 -6.79
C ARG A 166 9.03 15.26 -7.13
N LEU A 167 10.05 15.48 -6.32
CA LEU A 167 11.10 16.42 -6.68
C LEU A 167 11.88 15.83 -7.87
N PRO A 168 12.15 16.61 -8.92
CA PRO A 168 13.03 16.13 -9.98
C PRO A 168 14.41 15.87 -9.37
N ASP A 169 15.07 14.79 -9.82
CA ASP A 169 16.37 14.36 -9.31
C ASP A 169 17.31 15.56 -9.15
N ALA A 170 18.04 15.63 -8.03
CA ALA A 170 18.99 16.71 -7.76
C ALA A 170 20.03 16.91 -8.88
N ALA A 171 20.19 15.92 -9.77
CA ALA A 171 20.97 16.01 -11.01
C ALA A 171 20.42 17.03 -12.03
N THR A 172 19.14 17.40 -11.97
CA THR A 172 18.49 18.35 -12.89
C THR A 172 18.48 19.80 -12.37
N LEU A 173 18.79 20.02 -11.09
CA LEU A 173 18.87 21.35 -10.47
C LEU A 173 20.26 22.01 -10.65
N GLY A 174 20.91 21.75 -11.79
CA GLY A 174 22.28 22.18 -12.06
C GLY A 174 22.50 22.69 -13.48
N LYS A 175 21.97 23.88 -13.79
CA LYS A 175 22.58 24.93 -14.66
C LYS A 175 21.52 25.99 -14.98
N SER A 176 21.53 27.07 -14.20
CA SER A 176 20.99 28.34 -14.69
C SER A 176 22.06 29.02 -15.56
N PRO A 177 21.74 29.58 -16.74
CA PRO A 177 22.62 30.51 -17.43
C PRO A 177 22.81 31.80 -16.63
#